data_AF-A0A448HEU5-F1
#
_entry.id   AF-A0A448HEU5-F1
#
_cell.length_a   1.000
_cell.length_b   1.000
_cell.length_c   1.000
_cell.angle_alpha   90.00
_cell.angle_beta   90.00
_cell.angle_gamma   90.00
#
_symmetry.space_group_name_H-M   'P 1'
#
loop_
_entity.id
_entity.type
_entity.pdbx_description
1 polymer ?
#
loop_
_entity_poly.entity_id
_entity_poly.type
_entity_poly.pdbx_seq_one_letter_code
_entity_poly.pdbx_strand_id
1 'polypeptide(L)'
;MVDLPWDLEWVEESLQDGLLGYHGYRPMGVGRPVSAEHLERFSGVFPESVLYVWRRFGFDGFAQGRFWITDPWEWEPVVEAWLEGMALPFPPQRWWCLARTAMGAMRLWGEVSGPALKITPVLGILYPDAGSAQDMADPVLRERMGCSVFNSPTKDSLDDDDTGRPIVDGVIERLGAVGPDQVVGFVPAYCLTGVMTVGSASLEEAVPHLVFLAQAQDKTLWEDFSAAAAQAAAAIATQHPSPDLDMGTGPGPEPEAGPGPGSEAGPEPEAGPGPGSEAGPVPGSEAGPEPEAGPVPGSEPGPGPGSEPGPEPGSGAGRGPRL
;
A
#
# COMPACT_ATOMS: atom_id res chain seq x y z
N MET A 1 -20.35 16.94 -22.65
CA MET A 1 -20.30 16.19 -21.38
C MET A 1 -20.50 14.75 -21.80
N VAL A 2 -19.44 13.95 -21.75
CA VAL A 2 -19.54 12.51 -22.06
C VAL A 2 -20.31 11.90 -20.89
N ASP A 3 -21.44 11.24 -21.16
CA ASP A 3 -22.16 10.49 -20.13
C ASP A 3 -21.26 9.32 -19.71
N LEU A 4 -20.55 9.50 -18.60
CA LEU A 4 -19.73 8.44 -18.02
C LEU A 4 -20.69 7.41 -17.40
N PRO A 5 -20.59 6.11 -17.76
CA PRO A 5 -21.41 5.08 -17.13
C PRO A 5 -21.01 4.91 -15.65
N TRP A 6 -22.02 4.65 -14.81
CA TRP A 6 -21.86 4.51 -13.36
C TRP A 6 -22.89 3.55 -12.73
N ASP A 7 -23.76 2.92 -13.52
CA ASP A 7 -24.75 1.98 -12.99
C ASP A 7 -24.10 0.68 -12.50
N LEU A 8 -24.91 -0.21 -11.91
CA LEU A 8 -24.41 -1.45 -11.32
C LEU A 8 -23.86 -2.44 -12.35
N GLU A 9 -24.29 -2.33 -13.61
CA GLU A 9 -23.73 -3.13 -14.71
C GLU A 9 -22.30 -2.67 -15.00
N TRP A 10 -22.09 -1.36 -15.13
CA TRP A 10 -20.75 -0.79 -15.27
C TRP A 10 -19.84 -1.11 -14.08
N VAL A 11 -20.36 -1.07 -12.84
CA VAL A 11 -19.58 -1.45 -11.65
C VAL A 11 -19.14 -2.91 -11.74
N GLU A 12 -20.04 -3.83 -12.09
CA GLU A 12 -19.72 -5.25 -12.26
C GLU A 12 -18.68 -5.47 -13.36
N GLU A 13 -18.87 -4.88 -14.55
CA GLU A 13 -17.90 -4.95 -15.64
C GLU A 13 -16.53 -4.41 -15.22
N SER A 14 -16.51 -3.27 -14.52
CA SER A 14 -15.29 -2.65 -14.03
C SER A 14 -14.55 -3.53 -13.01
N LEU A 15 -15.27 -4.30 -12.19
CA LEU A 15 -14.68 -5.27 -11.27
C LEU A 15 -14.17 -6.51 -12.01
N GLN A 16 -14.91 -6.99 -13.01
CA GLN A 16 -14.50 -8.10 -13.86
C GLN A 16 -13.23 -7.78 -14.64
N ASP A 17 -13.15 -6.59 -15.23
CA ASP A 17 -12.01 -6.19 -16.04
C ASP A 17 -10.81 -5.79 -15.19
N GLY A 18 -11.01 -5.01 -14.12
CA GLY A 18 -9.91 -4.51 -13.28
C GLY A 18 -9.42 -5.55 -12.28
N LEU A 19 -10.24 -5.81 -11.26
CA LEU A 19 -9.85 -6.65 -10.12
C LEU A 19 -9.67 -8.12 -10.55
N LEU A 20 -10.65 -8.68 -11.25
CA LEU A 20 -10.66 -10.10 -11.60
C LEU A 20 -9.87 -10.39 -12.90
N GLY A 21 -9.90 -9.51 -13.88
CA GLY A 21 -9.28 -9.69 -15.18
C GLY A 21 -7.81 -9.28 -15.15
N TYR A 22 -7.57 -7.97 -15.22
CA TYR A 22 -6.27 -7.35 -15.31
C TYR A 22 -5.36 -7.72 -14.14
N HIS A 23 -5.86 -7.65 -12.91
CA HIS A 23 -5.07 -8.03 -11.74
C HIS A 23 -5.07 -9.53 -11.46
N GLY A 24 -6.07 -10.28 -11.93
CA GLY A 24 -6.21 -11.70 -11.60
C GLY A 24 -6.53 -11.97 -10.13
N TYR A 25 -6.99 -10.97 -9.37
CA TYR A 25 -7.20 -11.07 -7.93
C TYR A 25 -8.52 -11.78 -7.66
N ARG A 26 -8.47 -13.05 -7.26
CA ARG A 26 -9.67 -13.79 -6.84
C ARG A 26 -9.88 -13.64 -5.33
N PRO A 27 -11.15 -13.60 -4.86
CA PRO A 27 -11.45 -13.66 -3.43
C PRO A 27 -10.85 -14.92 -2.82
N MET A 28 -10.30 -14.78 -1.61
CA MET A 28 -9.69 -15.88 -0.87
C MET A 28 -10.72 -16.77 -0.18
N GLY A 29 -11.94 -16.27 0.06
CA GLY A 29 -13.02 -16.99 0.73
C GLY A 29 -12.81 -17.16 2.22
N VAL A 30 -11.96 -16.33 2.83
CA VAL A 30 -11.62 -16.38 4.27
C VAL A 30 -12.22 -15.21 5.05
N GLY A 31 -12.77 -14.23 4.35
CA GLY A 31 -13.49 -13.10 4.91
C GLY A 31 -14.88 -13.46 5.44
N ARG A 32 -15.63 -12.42 5.77
CA ARG A 32 -17.00 -12.53 6.28
C ARG A 32 -17.98 -11.75 5.41
N PRO A 33 -19.24 -12.21 5.28
CA PRO A 33 -20.28 -11.43 4.62
C PRO A 33 -20.57 -10.13 5.39
N VAL A 34 -20.98 -9.09 4.66
CA VAL A 34 -21.42 -7.83 5.26
C VAL A 34 -22.83 -7.99 5.84
N SER A 35 -23.06 -7.50 7.06
CA SER A 35 -24.38 -7.58 7.71
C SER A 35 -25.34 -6.51 7.19
N ALA A 36 -26.66 -6.73 7.36
CA ALA A 36 -27.67 -5.73 7.02
C ALA A 36 -27.49 -4.42 7.79
N GLU A 37 -27.02 -4.48 9.04
CA GLU A 37 -26.76 -3.32 9.88
C GLU A 37 -25.66 -2.42 9.29
N HIS A 38 -24.60 -3.01 8.71
CA HIS A 38 -23.58 -2.24 8.01
C HIS A 38 -24.17 -1.53 6.79
N LEU A 39 -24.94 -2.26 5.97
CA LEU A 39 -25.55 -1.69 4.76
C LEU A 39 -26.52 -0.55 5.10
N GLU A 40 -27.31 -0.69 6.17
CA GLU A 40 -28.20 0.35 6.66
C GLU A 40 -27.42 1.56 7.19
N ARG A 41 -26.40 1.33 8.04
CA ARG A 41 -25.59 2.41 8.62
C ARG A 41 -24.89 3.26 7.57
N PHE A 42 -24.35 2.60 6.53
CA PHE A 42 -23.51 3.24 5.53
C PHE A 42 -24.24 3.62 4.25
N SER A 43 -25.54 3.32 4.15
CA SER A 43 -26.41 3.86 3.11
C SER A 43 -26.39 5.38 3.13
N GLY A 44 -26.01 6.00 2.00
CA GLY A 44 -25.88 7.46 1.86
C GLY A 44 -24.56 8.03 2.40
N VAL A 45 -23.79 7.26 3.18
CA VAL A 45 -22.40 7.61 3.53
C VAL A 45 -21.48 7.21 2.38
N PHE A 46 -21.57 5.94 1.95
CA PHE A 46 -20.85 5.45 0.79
C PHE A 46 -21.74 5.49 -0.47
N PRO A 47 -21.13 5.66 -1.66
CA PRO A 47 -21.82 5.44 -2.93
C PRO A 47 -22.33 4.00 -3.04
N GLU A 48 -23.32 3.80 -3.90
CA GLU A 48 -23.93 2.49 -4.11
C GLU A 48 -22.94 1.47 -4.66
N SER A 49 -21.94 1.91 -5.44
CA SER A 49 -20.83 1.07 -5.92
C SER A 49 -20.03 0.40 -4.80
N VAL A 50 -19.79 1.10 -3.68
CA VAL A 50 -19.12 0.51 -2.50
C VAL A 50 -20.01 -0.56 -1.87
N LEU A 51 -21.30 -0.25 -1.69
CA LEU A 51 -22.26 -1.19 -1.10
C LEU A 51 -22.48 -2.41 -2.00
N TYR A 52 -22.39 -2.23 -3.33
CA TYR A 52 -22.42 -3.32 -4.29
C TYR A 52 -21.25 -4.27 -4.11
N VAL A 53 -20.01 -3.74 -4.04
CA VAL A 53 -18.80 -4.53 -3.80
C VAL A 53 -18.90 -5.29 -2.48
N TRP A 54 -19.38 -4.63 -1.41
CA TRP A 54 -19.59 -5.26 -0.11
C TRP A 54 -20.59 -6.41 -0.16
N ARG A 55 -21.73 -6.25 -0.83
CA ARG A 55 -22.70 -7.34 -1.00
C ARG A 55 -22.13 -8.48 -1.83
N ARG A 56 -21.27 -8.17 -2.79
CA ARG A 56 -20.67 -9.14 -3.71
C ARG A 56 -19.58 -10.00 -3.05
N PHE A 57 -18.66 -9.37 -2.34
CA PHE A 57 -17.45 -10.03 -1.84
C PHE A 57 -17.36 -10.15 -0.32
N GLY A 58 -18.15 -9.37 0.43
CA GLY A 58 -17.94 -9.26 1.87
C GLY A 58 -16.68 -8.48 2.22
N PHE A 59 -16.25 -8.62 3.48
CA PHE A 59 -14.95 -8.17 3.97
C PHE A 59 -13.92 -9.28 3.78
N ASP A 60 -13.50 -9.50 2.53
CA ASP A 60 -12.60 -10.60 2.14
C ASP A 60 -11.28 -10.08 1.54
N GLY A 61 -10.31 -10.99 1.53
CA GLY A 61 -8.96 -10.79 1.03
C GLY A 61 -8.78 -11.31 -0.38
N PHE A 62 -7.77 -10.78 -1.05
CA PHE A 62 -7.41 -11.11 -2.42
C PHE A 62 -5.90 -11.30 -2.52
N ALA A 63 -5.47 -12.08 -3.52
CA ALA A 63 -4.06 -12.23 -3.88
C ALA A 63 -3.14 -12.61 -2.70
N GLN A 64 -3.55 -13.63 -1.94
CA GLN A 64 -2.85 -14.12 -0.74
C GLN A 64 -2.70 -13.05 0.36
N GLY A 65 -3.68 -12.15 0.46
CA GLY A 65 -3.76 -11.13 1.49
C GLY A 65 -3.06 -9.81 1.14
N ARG A 66 -2.66 -9.63 -0.12
CA ARG A 66 -2.06 -8.37 -0.63
C ARG A 66 -3.07 -7.22 -0.66
N PHE A 67 -4.34 -7.53 -0.78
CA PHE A 67 -5.43 -6.56 -0.83
C PHE A 67 -6.63 -7.10 -0.05
N TRP A 68 -7.26 -6.22 0.73
CA TRP A 68 -8.39 -6.56 1.59
C TRP A 68 -9.46 -5.50 1.51
N ILE A 69 -10.72 -5.94 1.40
CA ILE A 69 -11.89 -5.10 1.69
C ILE A 69 -12.09 -5.14 3.21
N THR A 70 -12.09 -3.98 3.86
CA THR A 70 -12.09 -3.88 5.32
C THR A 70 -13.46 -3.54 5.87
N ASP A 71 -13.75 -4.02 7.08
CA ASP A 71 -14.88 -3.56 7.88
C ASP A 71 -14.53 -2.21 8.52
N PRO A 72 -15.25 -1.12 8.21
CA PRO A 72 -14.95 0.19 8.79
C PRO A 72 -15.08 0.26 10.31
N TRP A 73 -15.92 -0.56 10.95
CA TRP A 73 -16.05 -0.57 12.41
C TRP A 73 -14.87 -1.27 13.08
N GLU A 74 -14.39 -2.37 12.52
CA GLU A 74 -13.20 -3.06 13.03
C GLU A 74 -11.95 -2.17 12.93
N TRP A 75 -11.89 -1.34 11.88
CA TRP A 75 -10.76 -0.46 11.60
C TRP A 75 -10.89 0.94 12.22
N GLU A 76 -12.02 1.28 12.85
CA GLU A 76 -12.24 2.59 13.49
C GLU A 76 -11.11 2.94 14.48
N PRO A 77 -10.67 2.06 15.40
CA PRO A 77 -9.60 2.38 16.35
C PRO A 77 -8.25 2.69 15.67
N VAL A 78 -7.96 2.03 14.55
CA VAL A 78 -6.73 2.28 13.78
C VAL A 78 -6.81 3.65 13.12
N VAL A 79 -7.94 3.97 12.48
CA VAL A 79 -8.15 5.27 11.84
C VAL A 79 -8.07 6.39 12.87
N GLU A 80 -8.73 6.25 14.03
CA GLU A 80 -8.67 7.24 15.10
C GLU A 80 -7.23 7.50 15.56
N ALA A 81 -6.46 6.44 15.85
CA ALA A 81 -5.07 6.57 16.30
C ALA A 81 -4.16 7.26 15.28
N TRP A 82 -4.36 6.99 13.98
CA TRP A 82 -3.57 7.59 12.91
C TRP A 82 -3.97 9.04 12.61
N LEU A 83 -5.21 9.45 12.87
CA LEU A 83 -5.67 10.82 12.61
C LEU A 83 -5.60 11.71 13.85
N GLU A 84 -5.35 11.15 15.03
CA GLU A 84 -5.24 11.90 16.28
C GLU A 84 -4.16 13.00 16.18
N GLY A 85 -4.55 14.23 16.48
CA GLY A 85 -3.67 15.40 16.45
C GLY A 85 -3.31 15.93 15.06
N MET A 86 -3.79 15.30 13.98
CA MET A 86 -3.48 15.71 12.62
C MET A 86 -4.35 16.87 12.15
N ALA A 87 -3.72 17.92 11.60
CA ALA A 87 -4.43 18.99 10.90
C ALA A 87 -4.62 18.60 9.42
N LEU A 88 -5.71 17.88 9.14
CA LEU A 88 -6.03 17.45 7.77
C LEU A 88 -6.53 18.62 6.91
N PRO A 89 -6.21 18.65 5.60
CA PRO A 89 -6.63 19.70 4.67
C PRO A 89 -8.07 19.51 4.17
N PHE A 90 -8.96 19.01 5.03
CA PHE A 90 -10.35 18.71 4.72
C PHE A 90 -11.28 19.24 5.83
N PRO A 91 -12.57 19.48 5.55
CA PRO A 91 -13.53 19.81 6.59
C PRO A 91 -13.57 18.72 7.69
N PRO A 92 -13.90 19.07 8.95
CA PRO A 92 -14.10 18.08 10.00
C PRO A 92 -15.15 17.04 9.58
N GLN A 93 -14.78 15.76 9.64
CA GLN A 93 -15.60 14.64 9.18
C GLN A 93 -15.14 13.33 9.82
N ARG A 94 -15.97 12.28 9.71
CA ARG A 94 -15.56 10.91 10.00
C ARG A 94 -14.82 10.31 8.82
N TRP A 95 -13.88 9.41 9.13
CA TRP A 95 -13.06 8.68 8.16
C TRP A 95 -13.22 7.19 8.36
N TRP A 96 -13.30 6.45 7.26
CA TRP A 96 -13.60 5.03 7.25
C TRP A 96 -12.59 4.28 6.40
N CYS A 97 -11.96 3.24 6.92
CA CYS A 97 -11.08 2.38 6.13
C CYS A 97 -11.92 1.45 5.25
N LEU A 98 -11.83 1.60 3.93
CA LEU A 98 -12.55 0.75 2.98
C LEU A 98 -11.70 -0.40 2.43
N ALA A 99 -10.39 -0.19 2.34
CA ALA A 99 -9.48 -1.21 1.89
C ALA A 99 -8.08 -1.02 2.48
N ARG A 100 -7.34 -2.13 2.57
CA ARG A 100 -5.94 -2.15 3.00
C ARG A 100 -5.06 -3.06 2.15
N THR A 101 -3.75 -2.86 2.28
CA THR A 101 -2.72 -3.77 1.76
C THR A 101 -2.27 -4.81 2.81
N ALA A 102 -1.33 -5.68 2.42
CA ALA A 102 -0.69 -6.65 3.33
C ALA A 102 0.09 -5.93 4.44
N MET A 103 0.76 -4.82 4.14
CA MET A 103 1.49 -4.01 5.12
C MET A 103 0.60 -3.00 5.87
N GLY A 104 -0.72 -3.07 5.68
CA GLY A 104 -1.67 -2.19 6.35
C GLY A 104 -1.73 -0.77 5.79
N ALA A 105 -1.24 -0.51 4.57
CA ALA A 105 -1.52 0.76 3.91
C ALA A 105 -3.03 0.87 3.63
N MET A 106 -3.68 1.92 4.12
CA MET A 106 -5.14 2.06 4.14
C MET A 106 -5.62 3.10 3.13
N ARG A 107 -6.72 2.80 2.43
CA ARG A 107 -7.53 3.81 1.71
C ARG A 107 -8.70 4.23 2.58
N LEU A 108 -8.73 5.50 2.95
CA LEU A 108 -9.76 6.06 3.81
C LEU A 108 -10.78 6.87 3.00
N TRP A 109 -12.05 6.65 3.34
CA TRP A 109 -13.18 7.40 2.84
C TRP A 109 -13.66 8.40 3.89
N GLY A 110 -13.55 9.69 3.60
CA GLY A 110 -14.18 10.76 4.36
C GLY A 110 -15.63 10.94 3.94
N GLU A 111 -16.56 11.12 4.90
CA GLU A 111 -18.00 11.26 4.58
C GLU A 111 -18.30 12.45 3.65
N VAL A 112 -17.45 13.48 3.65
CA VAL A 112 -17.52 14.67 2.79
C VAL A 112 -16.54 14.57 1.63
N SER A 113 -15.30 14.13 1.89
CA SER A 113 -14.20 14.19 0.91
C SER A 113 -13.98 12.91 0.10
N GLY A 114 -14.76 11.85 0.31
CA GLY A 114 -14.61 10.63 -0.47
C GLY A 114 -13.27 9.93 -0.18
N PRO A 115 -12.66 9.20 -1.15
CA PRO A 115 -11.44 8.44 -0.94
C PRO A 115 -10.17 9.31 -0.93
N ALA A 116 -10.23 10.47 -0.26
CA ALA A 116 -9.24 11.55 -0.33
C ALA A 116 -8.05 11.41 0.63
N LEU A 117 -7.88 10.25 1.28
CA LEU A 117 -6.77 10.05 2.21
C LEU A 117 -6.27 8.61 2.16
N LYS A 118 -4.97 8.46 1.89
CA LYS A 118 -4.24 7.20 2.05
C LYS A 118 -3.28 7.31 3.22
N ILE A 119 -3.12 6.23 3.97
CA ILE A 119 -2.11 6.14 5.03
C ILE A 119 -1.17 4.99 4.70
N THR A 120 0.14 5.20 4.86
CA THR A 120 1.17 4.15 4.81
C THR A 120 1.80 4.02 6.20
N PRO A 121 1.25 3.16 7.08
CA PRO A 121 1.66 3.09 8.48
C PRO A 121 3.12 2.78 8.73
N VAL A 122 3.71 1.91 7.90
CA VAL A 122 5.12 1.54 8.00
C VAL A 122 6.06 2.73 7.80
N LEU A 123 5.65 3.74 7.02
CA LEU A 123 6.46 4.94 6.76
C LEU A 123 6.06 6.13 7.64
N GLY A 124 4.95 6.06 8.38
CA GLY A 124 4.45 7.20 9.13
C GLY A 124 3.84 8.31 8.25
N ILE A 125 3.46 8.02 7.00
CA ILE A 125 3.05 9.04 6.02
C ILE A 125 1.55 8.95 5.70
N LEU A 126 0.89 10.11 5.69
CA LEU A 126 -0.48 10.31 5.23
C LEU A 126 -0.46 11.11 3.92
N TYR A 127 -1.20 10.65 2.92
CA TYR A 127 -1.26 11.24 1.58
C TYR A 127 -2.67 11.78 1.33
N PRO A 128 -2.87 13.10 1.42
CA PRO A 128 -4.12 13.74 1.04
C PRO A 128 -4.29 13.76 -0.48
N ASP A 129 -5.54 13.74 -0.93
CA ASP A 129 -5.94 13.86 -2.33
C ASP A 129 -7.13 14.83 -2.46
N ALA A 130 -6.82 16.12 -2.59
CA ALA A 130 -7.81 17.17 -2.83
C ALA A 130 -8.55 17.02 -4.16
N GLY A 131 -7.96 16.36 -5.15
CA GLY A 131 -8.63 16.04 -6.42
C GLY A 131 -9.86 15.15 -6.18
N SER A 132 -9.65 14.01 -5.51
CA SER A 132 -10.74 13.12 -5.09
C SER A 132 -11.80 13.84 -4.23
N ALA A 133 -11.36 14.75 -3.35
CA ALA A 133 -12.28 15.55 -2.54
C ALA A 133 -13.13 16.53 -3.36
N GLN A 134 -12.59 17.11 -4.43
CA GLN A 134 -13.33 17.98 -5.33
C GLN A 134 -14.36 17.19 -6.15
N ASP A 135 -13.97 16.02 -6.63
CA ASP A 135 -14.81 15.16 -7.46
C ASP A 135 -16.04 14.60 -6.73
N MET A 136 -16.04 14.63 -5.39
CA MET A 136 -17.21 14.23 -4.57
C MET A 136 -18.47 15.06 -4.80
N ALA A 137 -18.34 16.27 -5.35
CA ALA A 137 -19.49 17.10 -5.71
C ALA A 137 -20.24 16.57 -6.94
N ASP A 138 -19.61 15.73 -7.76
CA ASP A 138 -20.22 15.09 -8.92
C ASP A 138 -20.71 13.67 -8.52
N PRO A 139 -22.02 13.39 -8.62
CA PRO A 139 -22.58 12.09 -8.22
C PRO A 139 -22.05 10.92 -9.08
N VAL A 140 -21.73 11.16 -10.36
CA VAL A 140 -21.17 10.14 -11.25
C VAL A 140 -19.73 9.84 -10.85
N LEU A 141 -18.91 10.87 -10.63
CA LEU A 141 -17.53 10.65 -10.18
C LEU A 141 -17.49 10.01 -8.79
N ARG A 142 -18.42 10.37 -7.90
CA ARG A 142 -18.59 9.72 -6.59
C ARG A 142 -18.81 8.21 -6.71
N GLU A 143 -19.71 7.77 -7.58
CA GLU A 143 -19.95 6.34 -7.84
C GLU A 143 -18.71 5.65 -8.43
N ARG A 144 -18.04 6.29 -9.39
CA ARG A 144 -16.82 5.75 -10.01
C ARG A 144 -15.65 5.65 -9.02
N MET A 145 -15.49 6.64 -8.15
CA MET A 145 -14.50 6.63 -7.07
C MET A 145 -14.79 5.51 -6.07
N GLY A 146 -16.06 5.26 -5.75
CA GLY A 146 -16.44 4.12 -4.91
C GLY A 146 -16.02 2.78 -5.51
N CYS A 147 -16.20 2.59 -6.81
CA CYS A 147 -15.72 1.40 -7.52
C CYS A 147 -14.19 1.35 -7.61
N SER A 148 -13.53 2.50 -7.82
CA SER A 148 -12.09 2.57 -8.08
C SER A 148 -11.23 2.20 -6.87
N VAL A 149 -11.75 2.40 -5.65
CA VAL A 149 -11.15 1.91 -4.40
C VAL A 149 -10.85 0.40 -4.46
N PHE A 150 -11.68 -0.36 -5.19
CA PHE A 150 -11.61 -1.82 -5.23
C PHE A 150 -11.09 -2.38 -6.55
N ASN A 151 -11.44 -1.80 -7.70
CA ASN A 151 -10.98 -2.33 -8.99
C ASN A 151 -9.53 -1.95 -9.34
N SER A 152 -8.97 -0.96 -8.64
CA SER A 152 -7.60 -0.46 -8.78
C SER A 152 -6.88 -0.54 -7.43
N PRO A 153 -6.67 -1.78 -6.91
CA PRO A 153 -6.16 -2.00 -5.57
C PRO A 153 -4.80 -1.33 -5.37
N THR A 154 -4.63 -0.68 -4.21
CA THR A 154 -3.31 -0.21 -3.78
C THR A 154 -2.39 -1.41 -3.60
N LYS A 155 -1.13 -1.24 -4.00
CA LYS A 155 -0.09 -2.24 -3.83
C LYS A 155 0.97 -1.73 -2.86
N ASP A 156 1.51 -2.64 -2.07
CA ASP A 156 2.76 -2.41 -1.36
C ASP A 156 3.90 -2.36 -2.37
N SER A 157 4.73 -1.33 -2.29
CA SER A 157 5.84 -1.07 -3.22
C SER A 157 7.18 -0.98 -2.51
N LEU A 158 7.24 -1.52 -1.29
CA LEU A 158 8.45 -1.52 -0.48
C LEU A 158 9.24 -2.80 -0.77
N ASP A 159 10.55 -2.64 -0.85
CA ASP A 159 11.47 -3.73 -1.13
C ASP A 159 12.18 -4.17 0.15
N ASP A 160 12.64 -5.40 0.13
CA ASP A 160 13.53 -5.98 1.13
C ASP A 160 14.92 -5.36 1.02
N ASP A 161 15.43 -4.77 2.10
CA ASP A 161 16.71 -4.05 2.08
C ASP A 161 17.91 -4.95 1.73
N ASP A 162 17.82 -6.25 2.01
CA ASP A 162 18.91 -7.22 1.74
C ASP A 162 18.94 -7.66 0.27
N THR A 163 17.78 -7.89 -0.35
CA THR A 163 17.68 -8.51 -1.68
C THR A 163 17.17 -7.58 -2.77
N GLY A 164 16.56 -6.45 -2.42
CA GLY A 164 15.89 -5.54 -3.36
C GLY A 164 14.64 -6.13 -4.01
N ARG A 165 14.13 -7.27 -3.53
CA ARG A 165 12.86 -7.87 -4.00
C ARG A 165 11.68 -7.28 -3.22
N PRO A 166 10.45 -7.28 -3.78
CA PRO A 166 9.27 -6.84 -3.05
C PRO A 166 9.12 -7.57 -1.70
N ILE A 167 9.03 -6.81 -0.60
CA ILE A 167 9.08 -7.36 0.76
C ILE A 167 7.94 -8.35 1.01
N VAL A 168 6.73 -8.02 0.54
CA VAL A 168 5.52 -8.83 0.73
C VAL A 168 5.62 -10.18 0.01
N ASP A 169 6.33 -10.25 -1.11
CA ASP A 169 6.53 -11.52 -1.81
C ASP A 169 7.38 -12.48 -0.97
N GLY A 170 8.51 -11.99 -0.46
CA GLY A 170 9.37 -12.79 0.43
C GLY A 170 8.70 -13.16 1.75
N VAL A 171 7.88 -12.28 2.32
CA VAL A 171 7.09 -12.59 3.52
C VAL A 171 6.07 -13.68 3.25
N ILE A 172 5.33 -13.61 2.13
CA ILE A 172 4.34 -14.63 1.79
C ILE A 172 5.01 -15.97 1.45
N GLU A 173 6.16 -15.96 0.77
CA GLU A 173 6.98 -17.16 0.54
C GLU A 173 7.38 -17.84 1.87
N ARG A 174 7.69 -17.05 2.91
CA ARG A 174 8.19 -17.54 4.20
C ARG A 174 7.11 -17.88 5.23
N LEU A 175 6.07 -17.05 5.33
CA LEU A 175 5.06 -17.08 6.39
C LEU A 175 3.66 -17.47 5.90
N GLY A 176 3.45 -17.51 4.58
CA GLY A 176 2.15 -17.78 3.97
C GLY A 176 1.30 -16.53 3.75
N ALA A 177 0.06 -16.74 3.32
CA ALA A 177 -0.89 -15.67 3.02
C ALA A 177 -1.23 -14.83 4.26
N VAL A 178 -1.40 -13.52 4.07
CA VAL A 178 -1.79 -12.61 5.16
C VAL A 178 -3.29 -12.75 5.43
N GLY A 179 -3.66 -13.02 6.70
CA GLY A 179 -5.04 -13.20 7.13
C GLY A 179 -5.88 -11.93 7.29
N PRO A 180 -7.19 -12.08 7.58
CA PRO A 180 -8.15 -10.97 7.70
C PRO A 180 -7.82 -10.00 8.84
N ASP A 181 -7.32 -10.53 9.93
CA ASP A 181 -6.92 -9.87 11.17
C ASP A 181 -5.40 -9.65 11.25
N GLN A 182 -4.68 -9.86 10.14
CA GLN A 182 -3.22 -9.78 10.11
C GLN A 182 -2.68 -8.71 9.16
N VAL A 183 -1.51 -8.19 9.50
CA VAL A 183 -0.66 -7.37 8.63
C VAL A 183 0.79 -7.84 8.71
N VAL A 184 1.57 -7.49 7.70
CA VAL A 184 3.03 -7.61 7.75
C VAL A 184 3.57 -6.50 8.67
N GLY A 185 4.20 -6.90 9.77
CA GLY A 185 4.92 -6.03 10.69
C GLY A 185 6.42 -6.37 10.73
N PHE A 186 7.21 -5.54 11.42
CA PHE A 186 8.64 -5.75 11.63
C PHE A 186 8.98 -5.77 13.11
N VAL A 187 9.89 -6.67 13.50
CA VAL A 187 10.33 -6.82 14.89
C VAL A 187 11.86 -6.75 14.95
N PRO A 188 12.45 -5.65 15.47
CA PRO A 188 11.80 -4.41 15.92
C PRO A 188 11.14 -3.62 14.76
N ALA A 189 10.23 -2.71 15.10
CA ALA A 189 9.51 -1.91 14.12
C ALA A 189 10.43 -1.04 13.26
N TYR A 190 10.07 -0.86 11.98
CA TYR A 190 10.86 -0.10 11.02
C TYR A 190 11.18 1.33 11.48
N CYS A 191 10.24 2.01 12.15
CA CYS A 191 10.48 3.35 12.68
C CYS A 191 11.61 3.42 13.73
N LEU A 192 12.01 2.29 14.32
CA LEU A 192 13.10 2.21 15.30
C LEU A 192 14.43 1.79 14.67
N THR A 193 14.40 1.03 13.58
CA THR A 193 15.58 0.41 12.97
C THR A 193 16.02 1.11 11.69
N GLY A 194 15.08 1.69 10.94
CA GLY A 194 15.29 2.14 9.56
C GLY A 194 15.58 1.01 8.59
N VAL A 195 15.35 -0.25 9.00
CA VAL A 195 15.68 -1.46 8.23
C VAL A 195 14.48 -2.39 8.16
N MET A 196 14.18 -2.86 6.96
CA MET A 196 13.06 -3.70 6.59
C MET A 196 13.56 -4.89 5.79
N THR A 197 13.59 -6.06 6.44
CA THR A 197 14.00 -7.29 5.77
C THR A 197 12.96 -8.40 5.97
N VAL A 198 12.92 -9.34 5.04
CA VAL A 198 12.06 -10.53 5.14
C VAL A 198 12.39 -11.28 6.43
N GLY A 199 13.64 -11.28 6.88
CA GLY A 199 14.07 -11.95 8.12
C GLY A 199 13.50 -11.33 9.39
N SER A 200 13.32 -10.00 9.43
CA SER A 200 12.76 -9.29 10.58
C SER A 200 11.23 -9.14 10.54
N ALA A 201 10.61 -9.51 9.41
CA ALA A 201 9.17 -9.44 9.24
C ALA A 201 8.41 -10.52 10.04
N SER A 202 7.17 -10.23 10.39
CA SER A 202 6.22 -11.16 11.01
C SER A 202 4.80 -10.85 10.55
N LEU A 203 3.89 -11.83 10.69
CA LEU A 203 2.45 -11.59 10.57
C LEU A 203 1.94 -11.19 11.95
N GLU A 204 1.59 -9.93 12.11
CA GLU A 204 1.14 -9.32 13.36
C GLU A 204 -0.38 -9.15 13.36
N GLU A 205 -0.99 -9.11 14.55
CA GLU A 205 -2.39 -8.72 14.70
C GLU A 205 -2.59 -7.27 14.22
N ALA A 206 -3.46 -7.08 13.23
CA ALA A 206 -3.58 -5.85 12.46
C ALA A 206 -3.87 -4.61 13.33
N VAL A 207 -4.97 -4.65 14.08
CA VAL A 207 -5.42 -3.51 14.89
C VAL A 207 -4.38 -3.12 15.95
N PRO A 208 -3.93 -4.01 16.86
CA PRO A 208 -2.98 -3.62 17.89
C PRO A 208 -1.62 -3.19 17.31
N HIS A 209 -1.13 -3.84 16.25
CA HIS A 209 0.13 -3.46 15.63
C HIS A 209 0.07 -2.07 15.00
N LEU A 210 -0.98 -1.77 14.24
CA LEU A 210 -1.11 -0.47 13.56
C LEU A 210 -1.41 0.68 14.53
N VAL A 211 -2.12 0.42 15.63
CA VAL A 211 -2.30 1.40 16.72
C VAL A 211 -0.96 1.65 17.43
N PHE A 212 -0.19 0.61 17.72
CA PHE A 212 1.17 0.77 18.25
C PHE A 212 2.02 1.63 17.33
N LEU A 213 2.02 1.37 16.02
CA LEU A 213 2.75 2.18 15.04
C LEU A 213 2.32 3.64 15.06
N ALA A 214 1.02 3.95 15.18
CA ALA A 214 0.53 5.32 15.24
C ALA A 214 1.01 6.10 16.47
N GLN A 215 1.30 5.40 17.57
CA GLN A 215 1.77 5.96 18.84
C GLN A 215 3.30 6.02 18.94
N ALA A 216 3.99 5.09 18.28
CA ALA A 216 5.43 4.91 18.38
C ALA A 216 6.26 5.78 17.42
N GLN A 217 5.63 6.41 16.42
CA GLN A 217 6.32 7.17 15.39
C GLN A 217 5.66 8.53 15.12
N ASP A 218 6.43 9.45 14.56
CA ASP A 218 5.92 10.72 14.06
C ASP A 218 5.06 10.49 12.82
N LYS A 219 3.97 11.26 12.73
CA LYS A 219 3.03 11.22 11.61
C LYS A 219 3.23 12.44 10.72
N THR A 220 3.55 12.20 9.45
CA THR A 220 3.79 13.25 8.47
C THR A 220 2.65 13.30 7.46
N LEU A 221 2.07 14.49 7.28
CA LEU A 221 1.17 14.75 6.16
C LEU A 221 2.01 15.13 4.95
N TRP A 222 1.91 14.35 3.87
CA TRP A 222 2.63 14.58 2.63
C TRP A 222 2.04 15.73 1.82
N GLU A 223 2.86 16.33 0.95
CA GLU A 223 2.42 17.37 0.02
C GLU A 223 1.39 16.83 -0.98
N ASP A 224 0.33 17.60 -1.20
CA ASP A 224 -0.73 17.23 -2.13
C ASP A 224 -0.42 17.72 -3.55
N PHE A 225 -0.19 16.78 -4.47
CA PHE A 225 0.00 17.06 -5.90
C PHE A 225 -1.21 16.70 -6.77
N SER A 226 -2.30 16.19 -6.16
CA SER A 226 -3.47 15.67 -6.88
C SER A 226 -4.16 16.74 -7.73
N ALA A 227 -4.37 17.94 -7.19
CA ALA A 227 -5.02 19.03 -7.90
C ALA A 227 -4.22 19.50 -9.13
N ALA A 228 -2.89 19.56 -9.00
CA ALA A 228 -2.01 19.92 -10.11
C ALA A 228 -2.00 18.83 -11.20
N ALA A 229 -1.96 17.55 -10.79
CA ALA A 229 -2.04 16.42 -11.69
C ALA A 229 -3.37 16.38 -12.46
N ALA A 230 -4.49 16.65 -11.79
CA ALA A 230 -5.81 16.72 -12.41
C ALA A 230 -5.90 17.82 -13.48
N GLN A 231 -5.35 19.01 -13.19
CA GLN A 231 -5.28 20.11 -14.16
C GLN A 231 -4.41 19.76 -15.38
N ALA A 232 -3.27 19.11 -15.16
CA ALA A 232 -2.41 18.64 -16.25
C ALA A 232 -3.12 17.58 -17.12
N ALA A 233 -3.81 16.62 -16.51
CA ALA A 233 -4.58 15.61 -17.23
C ALA A 233 -5.70 16.23 -18.09
N ALA A 234 -6.44 17.20 -17.53
CA ALA A 234 -7.46 17.94 -18.28
C ALA A 234 -6.86 18.74 -19.46
N ALA A 235 -5.70 19.36 -19.27
CA ALA A 235 -4.99 20.08 -20.33
C ALA A 235 -4.54 19.14 -21.47
N ILE A 236 -4.10 17.92 -21.16
CA ILE A 236 -3.75 16.91 -22.17
C ILE A 236 -5.01 16.44 -22.93
N ALA A 237 -6.10 16.14 -22.21
CA ALA A 237 -7.36 15.68 -22.82
C ALA A 237 -7.97 16.72 -23.79
N THR A 238 -7.80 18.01 -23.49
CA THR A 238 -8.24 19.10 -24.38
C THR A 238 -7.35 19.34 -25.59
N GLN A 239 -6.06 18.97 -25.51
CA GLN A 239 -5.11 19.07 -26.63
C GLN A 239 -5.20 17.87 -27.59
N HIS A 240 -5.61 16.70 -27.09
CA HIS A 240 -5.78 15.48 -27.88
C HIS A 240 -7.17 14.86 -27.63
N PRO A 241 -8.27 15.43 -28.18
CA PRO A 241 -9.56 14.77 -28.14
C PRO A 241 -9.46 13.44 -28.90
N SER A 242 -9.85 12.34 -28.27
CA SER A 242 -9.90 11.01 -28.89
C SER A 242 -10.64 11.06 -30.24
N PRO A 243 -10.14 10.40 -31.31
CA PRO A 243 -10.89 10.34 -32.56
C PRO A 243 -12.11 9.43 -32.36
N ASP A 244 -13.30 9.97 -32.64
CA ASP A 244 -14.54 9.21 -32.73
C ASP A 244 -14.35 8.04 -33.72
N LEU A 245 -14.40 6.80 -33.23
CA LEU A 245 -14.48 5.62 -34.09
C LEU A 245 -15.89 5.54 -34.67
N ASP A 246 -16.07 6.18 -35.82
CA ASP A 246 -17.24 6.03 -36.69
C ASP A 246 -17.32 4.57 -37.19
N MET A 247 -18.17 3.77 -36.55
CA MET A 247 -18.55 2.44 -37.02
C MET A 247 -19.54 2.58 -38.19
N GLY A 248 -19.00 2.95 -39.35
CA GLY A 248 -19.70 2.92 -40.62
C GLY A 248 -20.00 1.48 -41.08
N THR A 249 -21.27 1.13 -41.15
CA THR A 249 -21.81 -0.13 -41.66
C THR A 249 -21.53 -0.37 -43.16
N GLY A 250 -20.72 -1.42 -43.44
CA GLY A 250 -20.87 -2.39 -44.54
C GLY A 250 -20.11 -2.15 -45.86
N PRO A 251 -20.02 -3.15 -46.76
CA PRO A 251 -20.03 -4.61 -46.59
C PRO A 251 -18.66 -5.26 -46.96
N GLY A 252 -18.39 -6.45 -46.43
CA GLY A 252 -17.15 -7.20 -46.72
C GLY A 252 -17.16 -7.92 -48.08
N PRO A 253 -15.99 -8.40 -48.55
CA PRO A 253 -15.90 -9.48 -49.51
C PRO A 253 -15.48 -10.82 -48.86
N GLU A 254 -16.02 -11.89 -49.43
CA GLU A 254 -15.93 -13.31 -49.04
C GLU A 254 -14.50 -13.93 -49.11
N PRO A 255 -14.27 -15.12 -48.51
CA PRO A 255 -12.95 -15.72 -48.39
C PRO A 255 -12.61 -16.65 -49.56
N GLU A 256 -11.42 -16.50 -50.13
CA GLU A 256 -10.82 -17.45 -51.08
C GLU A 256 -9.82 -18.37 -50.34
N ALA A 257 -9.92 -19.67 -50.60
CA ALA A 257 -9.23 -20.73 -49.87
C ALA A 257 -7.93 -21.18 -50.55
N GLY A 258 -6.84 -21.18 -49.76
CA GLY A 258 -5.69 -22.10 -49.82
C GLY A 258 -4.48 -21.68 -50.70
N PRO A 259 -3.30 -22.33 -50.57
CA PRO A 259 -2.91 -23.41 -49.64
C PRO A 259 -1.64 -23.08 -48.78
N GLY A 260 -1.47 -23.75 -47.63
CA GLY A 260 -0.15 -23.89 -46.97
C GLY A 260 0.78 -24.84 -47.75
N PRO A 261 2.09 -24.99 -47.43
CA PRO A 261 2.64 -25.09 -46.06
C PRO A 261 4.02 -24.42 -45.86
N GLY A 262 4.54 -24.44 -44.63
CA GLY A 262 5.97 -24.18 -44.36
C GLY A 262 6.27 -23.73 -42.94
N SER A 263 6.60 -24.68 -42.07
CA SER A 263 7.10 -24.45 -40.72
C SER A 263 8.50 -23.85 -40.76
N GLU A 264 8.72 -22.70 -40.16
CA GLU A 264 10.00 -22.33 -39.52
C GLU A 264 9.73 -21.48 -38.28
N ALA A 265 10.27 -21.94 -37.15
CA ALA A 265 10.32 -21.21 -35.90
C ALA A 265 11.40 -20.11 -36.00
N GLY A 266 11.05 -18.89 -35.62
CA GLY A 266 11.92 -17.72 -35.56
C GLY A 266 11.35 -16.70 -34.57
N PRO A 267 12.18 -15.82 -34.01
CA PRO A 267 12.19 -15.48 -32.59
C PRO A 267 11.12 -14.46 -32.15
N GLU A 268 10.85 -14.48 -30.85
CA GLU A 268 9.99 -13.55 -30.12
C GLU A 268 10.36 -12.08 -30.41
N PRO A 269 9.39 -11.19 -30.66
CA PRO A 269 9.68 -9.77 -30.76
C PRO A 269 9.88 -9.17 -29.37
N GLU A 270 11.06 -8.55 -29.20
CA GLU A 270 11.45 -7.81 -28.02
C GLU A 270 10.40 -6.75 -27.63
N ALA A 271 10.02 -6.78 -26.36
CA ALA A 271 9.25 -5.72 -25.74
C ALA A 271 10.06 -4.42 -25.79
N GLY A 272 9.54 -3.44 -26.54
CA GLY A 272 10.11 -2.10 -26.58
C GLY A 272 10.15 -1.45 -25.18
N PRO A 273 11.05 -0.48 -24.97
CA PRO A 273 11.27 0.11 -23.67
C PRO A 273 10.04 0.89 -23.22
N GLY A 274 9.47 0.50 -22.08
CA GLY A 274 8.43 1.26 -21.40
C GLY A 274 8.96 2.65 -20.99
N PRO A 275 8.09 3.66 -20.86
CA PRO A 275 8.50 5.00 -20.49
C PRO A 275 9.09 4.98 -19.07
N GLY A 276 10.39 5.22 -18.99
CA GLY A 276 11.13 5.36 -17.75
C GLY A 276 10.64 6.57 -16.96
N SER A 277 10.43 6.38 -15.66
CA SER A 277 10.27 7.46 -14.71
C SER A 277 11.63 8.16 -14.56
N GLU A 278 11.76 9.32 -15.18
CA GLU A 278 12.89 10.23 -14.92
C GLU A 278 12.86 10.65 -13.45
N ALA A 279 13.91 10.30 -12.72
CA ALA A 279 14.20 10.85 -11.41
C ALA A 279 14.45 12.36 -11.57
N GLY A 280 13.58 13.17 -10.96
CA GLY A 280 13.80 14.61 -10.84
C GLY A 280 15.03 14.92 -9.97
N PRO A 281 15.69 16.06 -10.18
CA PRO A 281 17.00 16.35 -9.61
C PRO A 281 16.93 16.65 -8.11
N VAL A 282 17.86 16.06 -7.36
CA VAL A 282 18.15 16.39 -5.95
C VAL A 282 18.84 17.75 -5.89
N PRO A 283 18.39 18.72 -5.06
CA PRO A 283 19.10 19.99 -4.94
C PRO A 283 20.39 19.86 -4.11
N GLY A 284 21.54 19.98 -4.79
CA GLY A 284 22.75 20.70 -4.37
C GLY A 284 23.43 20.33 -3.04
N SER A 285 24.41 19.42 -3.10
CA SER A 285 25.53 19.40 -2.16
C SER A 285 26.73 20.13 -2.80
N GLU A 286 26.97 21.38 -2.41
CA GLU A 286 28.24 22.04 -2.72
C GLU A 286 29.30 21.58 -1.72
N ALA A 287 30.33 20.90 -2.23
CA ALA A 287 31.52 20.54 -1.49
C ALA A 287 32.42 21.78 -1.30
N GLY A 288 32.68 22.14 -0.05
CA GLY A 288 33.79 23.01 0.38
C GLY A 288 34.93 22.18 0.99
N PRO A 289 36.17 22.71 1.04
CA PRO A 289 37.39 21.93 0.84
C PRO A 289 37.89 21.14 2.06
N GLU A 290 38.61 20.06 1.77
CA GLU A 290 39.36 19.20 2.70
C GLU A 290 40.41 19.97 3.52
N PRO A 291 40.64 19.61 4.80
CA PRO A 291 41.88 19.92 5.48
C PRO A 291 42.87 18.74 5.46
N GLU A 292 44.11 19.06 5.10
CA GLU A 292 45.25 18.18 4.93
C GLU A 292 45.63 17.33 6.16
N ALA A 293 46.13 16.12 5.88
CA ALA A 293 46.73 15.22 6.85
C ALA A 293 48.12 15.70 7.33
N GLY A 294 48.28 15.80 8.65
CA GLY A 294 49.56 15.93 9.36
C GLY A 294 49.87 14.68 10.22
N PRO A 295 51.13 14.45 10.64
CA PRO A 295 51.72 13.11 10.68
C PRO A 295 51.51 12.32 11.98
N VAL A 296 51.57 11.00 11.81
CA VAL A 296 51.58 9.93 12.83
C VAL A 296 52.94 9.88 13.55
N PRO A 297 52.98 9.67 14.88
CA PRO A 297 54.11 9.06 15.55
C PRO A 297 53.75 7.64 16.02
N GLY A 298 54.52 6.66 15.57
CA GLY A 298 54.38 5.25 15.95
C GLY A 298 55.02 4.89 17.30
N SER A 299 54.78 3.66 17.74
CA SER A 299 55.66 2.86 18.62
C SER A 299 55.11 1.43 18.76
N GLU A 300 55.86 0.43 18.29
CA GLU A 300 55.85 -0.97 18.76
C GLU A 300 57.04 -1.16 19.75
N PRO A 301 57.30 -2.34 20.36
CA PRO A 301 56.43 -3.27 21.12
C PRO A 301 57.04 -3.83 22.46
N GLY A 302 56.20 -4.46 23.29
CA GLY A 302 56.51 -5.56 24.25
C GLY A 302 56.89 -5.21 25.72
N PRO A 303 56.96 -6.17 26.69
CA PRO A 303 56.49 -7.58 26.74
C PRO A 303 55.60 -7.93 27.99
N GLY A 304 55.00 -9.13 28.03
CA GLY A 304 54.38 -9.74 29.23
C GLY A 304 55.41 -10.31 30.23
N PRO A 305 55.04 -10.59 31.50
CA PRO A 305 54.64 -11.94 31.97
C PRO A 305 53.56 -11.85 33.10
N GLY A 306 52.97 -12.86 33.75
CA GLY A 306 53.07 -14.32 33.87
C GLY A 306 52.20 -14.78 35.08
N SER A 307 51.76 -16.04 35.04
CA SER A 307 51.29 -17.01 36.07
C SER A 307 51.42 -16.63 37.58
N GLU A 308 50.66 -17.08 38.59
CA GLU A 308 49.78 -18.24 38.89
C GLU A 308 49.21 -18.10 40.36
N PRO A 309 48.59 -19.10 41.07
CA PRO A 309 47.43 -18.89 41.96
C PRO A 309 47.59 -19.28 43.46
N GLY A 310 46.50 -19.08 44.23
CA GLY A 310 46.15 -19.74 45.52
C GLY A 310 46.71 -19.09 46.81
N PRO A 311 46.18 -19.40 48.04
CA PRO A 311 45.28 -20.51 48.41
C PRO A 311 44.08 -20.16 49.35
N GLU A 312 43.12 -21.08 49.50
CA GLU A 312 42.24 -21.20 50.70
C GLU A 312 43.03 -21.84 51.87
N PRO A 313 42.63 -21.68 53.16
CA PRO A 313 41.66 -22.60 53.77
C PRO A 313 40.78 -22.01 54.91
N GLY A 314 39.62 -22.65 55.14
CA GLY A 314 39.32 -23.16 56.48
C GLY A 314 38.09 -22.63 57.24
N SER A 315 37.07 -23.48 57.29
CA SER A 315 36.35 -23.92 58.50
C SER A 315 35.49 -22.93 59.31
N GLY A 316 34.20 -23.29 59.45
CA GLY A 316 33.56 -23.29 60.77
C GLY A 316 32.16 -22.67 60.89
N ALA A 317 31.14 -23.52 60.74
CA ALA A 317 29.95 -23.66 61.58
C ALA A 317 29.28 -22.42 62.23
N GLY A 318 27.95 -22.29 62.05
CA GLY A 318 27.11 -21.72 63.10
C GLY A 318 25.75 -21.13 62.71
N ARG A 319 24.73 -21.98 62.65
CA ARG A 319 23.34 -21.79 63.14
C ARG A 319 22.72 -20.37 63.15
N GLY A 320 21.64 -20.24 62.38
CA GLY A 320 20.30 -19.98 62.94
C GLY A 320 19.72 -18.55 62.82
N PRO A 321 18.39 -18.39 62.65
CA PRO A 321 17.78 -17.18 62.10
C PRO A 321 17.14 -16.29 63.16
N ARG A 322 16.93 -15.00 62.84
CA ARG A 322 15.89 -14.17 63.48
C ARG A 322 15.37 -13.05 62.57
N LEU A 323 14.04 -13.10 62.40
CA LEU A 323 13.06 -12.05 62.08
C LEU A 323 13.09 -11.44 60.68
#